data_AF-A0A813G7Y2-F1
#
_entry.id   AF-A0A813G7Y2-F1
#
_cell.length_a   1.000
_cell.length_b   1.000
_cell.length_c   1.000
_cell.angle_alpha   90.00
_cell.angle_beta   90.00
_cell.angle_gamma   90.00
#
_symmetry.space_group_name_H-M   'P 1'
#
loop_
_entity.id
_entity.type
_entity.pdbx_description
1 polymer ?
#
loop_
_entity_poly.entity_id
_entity_poly.type
_entity_poly.pdbx_seq_one_letter_code
_entity_poly.pdbx_strand_id
1 'polypeptide(L)'
;MFALLVLWFGISVPLVFLGSSELAGAHEPDPQADPSSAEIPVFSCLIGGVLPFAGIFTELFFIMSSIWQHQFYYLFGFLMLVVVILAVTCAEISITLAYFQLTNEDYNWWWRSFFTSATSALYIFLYSVMYYFTRMQIGHYVGALLYFGYMFVISYTFALLSGAIGFSATFLFVRTIYGSIKID
;
A
#
# COMPACT_ATOMS: atom_id res chain seq x y z
N MET A 1 -2.10 3.11 -27.56
CA MET A 1 -1.46 2.92 -26.23
C MET A 1 -2.36 3.35 -25.08
N PHE A 2 -2.91 4.57 -25.07
CA PHE A 2 -3.87 5.01 -24.03
C PHE A 2 -5.11 4.09 -23.91
N ALA A 3 -5.69 3.64 -25.02
CA ALA A 3 -6.82 2.72 -25.01
C ALA A 3 -6.51 1.35 -24.37
N LEU A 4 -5.28 0.85 -24.50
CA LEU A 4 -4.85 -0.40 -23.86
C LEU A 4 -4.65 -0.22 -22.35
N LEU A 5 -4.14 0.93 -21.91
CA LEU A 5 -4.03 1.26 -20.49
C LEU A 5 -5.42 1.41 -19.84
N VAL A 6 -6.36 2.08 -20.51
CA VAL A 6 -7.74 2.24 -20.01
C VAL A 6 -8.50 0.92 -20.02
N LEU A 7 -8.27 0.05 -21.00
CA LEU A 7 -8.88 -1.28 -21.02
C LEU A 7 -8.29 -2.19 -19.94
N TRP A 8 -6.97 -2.13 -19.73
CA TRP A 8 -6.30 -2.95 -18.72
C TRP A 8 -6.62 -2.47 -17.29
N PHE A 9 -6.52 -1.17 -16.99
CA PHE A 9 -6.91 -0.66 -15.66
C PHE A 9 -8.44 -0.59 -15.48
N GLY A 10 -9.19 -0.20 -16.51
CA GLY A 10 -10.63 0.02 -16.43
C GLY A 10 -11.47 -1.25 -16.51
N ILE A 11 -10.94 -2.37 -16.99
CA ILE A 11 -11.63 -3.68 -16.93
C ILE A 11 -10.99 -4.58 -15.88
N SER A 12 -9.66 -4.72 -15.84
CA SER A 12 -9.05 -5.69 -14.92
C SER A 12 -9.14 -5.28 -13.46
N VAL A 13 -9.08 -3.98 -13.12
CA VAL A 13 -9.25 -3.54 -11.73
C VAL A 13 -10.68 -3.80 -11.23
N PRO A 14 -11.76 -3.37 -11.91
CA PRO A 14 -13.10 -3.69 -11.44
C PRO A 14 -13.41 -5.19 -11.49
N LEU A 15 -12.88 -5.95 -12.45
CA LEU A 15 -13.10 -7.41 -12.50
C LEU A 15 -12.43 -8.13 -11.32
N VAL A 16 -11.23 -7.70 -10.90
CA VAL A 16 -10.56 -8.21 -9.69
C VAL A 16 -11.29 -7.76 -8.44
N PHE A 17 -11.79 -6.52 -8.40
CA PHE A 17 -12.60 -6.03 -7.28
C PHE A 17 -13.93 -6.80 -7.13
N LEU A 18 -14.62 -7.05 -8.24
CA LEU A 18 -15.87 -7.80 -8.27
C LEU A 18 -15.66 -9.29 -7.98
N GLY A 19 -14.65 -9.91 -8.58
CA GLY A 19 -14.30 -11.31 -8.31
C GLY A 19 -13.88 -11.55 -6.85
N SER A 20 -13.20 -10.57 -6.24
CA SER A 20 -12.91 -10.58 -4.79
C SER A 20 -14.19 -10.51 -3.95
N SER A 21 -15.14 -9.65 -4.32
CA SER A 21 -16.40 -9.50 -3.57
C SER A 21 -17.32 -10.72 -3.67
N GLU A 22 -17.35 -11.41 -4.81
CA GLU A 22 -18.15 -12.62 -4.97
C GLU A 22 -17.53 -13.82 -4.25
N LEU A 23 -16.20 -13.92 -4.19
CA LEU A 23 -15.52 -14.93 -3.38
C LEU A 23 -15.70 -14.67 -1.86
N ALA A 24 -15.78 -13.40 -1.46
CA ALA A 24 -16.09 -13.00 -0.08
C ALA A 24 -17.56 -13.28 0.29
N GLY A 25 -18.49 -13.16 -0.67
CA GLY A 25 -19.92 -13.44 -0.48
C GLY A 25 -20.28 -14.92 -0.38
N ALA A 26 -19.37 -15.84 -0.73
CA ALA A 26 -19.57 -17.28 -0.57
C ALA A 26 -19.25 -17.80 0.85
N HIS A 27 -18.70 -16.95 1.72
CA HIS A 27 -18.53 -17.24 3.15
C HIS A 27 -19.75 -16.70 3.90
N GLU A 28 -20.57 -17.60 4.46
CA GLU A 28 -21.78 -17.24 5.22
C GLU A 28 -21.47 -16.22 6.33
N PRO A 29 -22.30 -15.18 6.52
CA PRO A 29 -22.11 -14.25 7.63
C PRO A 29 -22.65 -14.89 8.91
N ASP A 30 -21.78 -15.08 9.91
CA ASP A 30 -22.22 -15.40 11.27
C ASP A 30 -22.88 -14.14 11.88
N PRO A 31 -24.02 -14.25 12.58
CA PRO A 31 -24.89 -13.13 12.88
C PRO A 31 -24.50 -12.44 14.18
N GLN A 32 -23.34 -11.78 14.25
CA GLN A 32 -22.99 -10.93 15.40
C GLN A 32 -21.85 -9.93 15.15
N ALA A 33 -21.88 -9.20 14.03
CA ALA A 33 -20.99 -8.04 13.88
C ALA A 33 -21.57 -6.83 14.64
N ASP A 34 -21.02 -6.54 15.82
CA ASP A 34 -21.32 -5.32 16.58
C ASP A 34 -20.97 -4.08 15.73
N PRO A 35 -21.88 -3.09 15.60
CA PRO A 35 -21.71 -1.95 14.69
C PRO A 35 -20.61 -0.95 15.12
N SER A 36 -19.98 -1.14 16.27
CA SER A 36 -18.94 -0.26 16.83
C SER A 36 -17.51 -0.57 16.35
N SER A 37 -17.26 -1.74 15.73
CA SER A 37 -15.93 -2.14 15.24
C SER A 37 -15.55 -1.56 13.87
N ALA A 38 -16.47 -0.91 13.17
CA ALA A 38 -16.27 -0.46 11.79
C ALA A 38 -15.54 0.90 11.63
N GLU A 39 -15.50 1.77 12.65
CA GLU A 39 -14.93 3.12 12.54
C GLU A 39 -13.48 3.25 13.06
N ILE A 40 -13.06 2.38 13.97
CA ILE A 40 -11.69 2.26 14.49
C ILE A 40 -10.63 1.73 13.47
N PRO A 41 -10.97 1.03 12.35
CA PRO A 41 -9.97 0.29 11.59
C PRO A 41 -9.26 1.06 10.47
N VAL A 42 -9.83 2.14 9.93
CA VAL A 42 -9.13 2.99 8.94
C VAL A 42 -7.94 3.68 9.60
N PHE A 43 -8.10 4.12 10.84
CA PHE A 43 -7.02 4.72 11.62
C PHE A 43 -5.89 3.72 11.87
N SER A 44 -6.22 2.45 12.15
CA SER A 44 -5.24 1.37 12.28
C SER A 44 -4.48 1.12 10.97
N CYS A 45 -5.15 1.16 9.82
CA CYS A 45 -4.51 1.03 8.51
C CYS A 45 -3.56 2.20 8.20
N LEU A 46 -3.92 3.44 8.60
CA LEU A 46 -3.02 4.58 8.47
C LEU A 46 -1.78 4.41 9.34
N ILE A 47 -1.96 4.07 10.63
CA ILE A 47 -0.83 3.88 11.55
C ILE A 47 0.12 2.78 11.05
N GLY A 48 -0.41 1.69 10.52
CA GLY A 48 0.39 0.59 9.95
C GLY A 48 1.33 1.08 8.83
N GLY A 49 0.90 2.03 8.01
CA GLY A 49 1.71 2.57 6.90
C GLY A 49 2.87 3.47 7.32
N VAL A 50 2.94 3.89 8.59
CA VAL A 50 4.00 4.79 9.09
C VAL A 50 5.35 4.06 9.18
N LEU A 51 5.36 2.79 9.59
CA LEU A 51 6.58 2.01 9.74
C LEU A 51 7.33 1.77 8.41
N PRO A 52 6.67 1.32 7.32
CA PRO A 52 7.31 1.18 6.01
C PRO A 52 7.78 2.53 5.46
N PHE A 53 7.01 3.60 5.72
CA PHE A 53 7.39 4.95 5.32
C PHE A 53 8.67 5.41 6.04
N ALA A 54 8.78 5.18 7.35
CA ALA A 54 9.98 5.52 8.11
C ALA A 54 11.23 4.80 7.59
N GLY A 55 11.10 3.53 7.19
CA GLY A 55 12.19 2.74 6.62
C GLY A 55 12.69 3.25 5.26
N ILE A 56 11.82 3.84 4.45
CA ILE A 56 12.18 4.35 3.11
C ILE A 56 12.47 5.86 3.08
N PHE A 57 12.19 6.57 4.16
CA PHE A 57 12.20 8.03 4.23
C PHE A 57 13.53 8.66 3.77
N THR A 58 14.66 8.12 4.23
CA THR A 58 15.99 8.63 3.88
C THR A 58 16.30 8.44 2.40
N GLU A 59 15.90 7.30 1.82
CA GLU A 59 16.09 7.02 0.40
C GLU A 59 15.22 7.89 -0.47
N LEU A 60 13.99 8.13 -0.03
CA LEU A 60 13.08 8.99 -0.74
C LEU A 60 13.62 10.41 -0.86
N PHE A 61 14.28 10.93 0.19
CA PHE A 61 14.98 12.21 0.13
C PHE A 61 16.11 12.21 -0.92
N PHE A 62 16.95 11.16 -0.94
CA PHE A 62 18.04 11.06 -1.91
C PHE A 62 17.56 10.91 -3.35
N ILE A 63 16.51 10.11 -3.58
CA ILE A 63 15.88 9.93 -4.90
C ILE A 63 15.32 11.27 -5.39
N MET A 64 14.59 11.99 -4.53
CA MET A 64 14.01 13.28 -4.88
C MET A 64 15.08 14.33 -5.18
N SER A 65 16.13 14.42 -4.36
CA SER A 65 17.27 15.30 -4.65
C SER A 65 17.96 14.93 -5.97
N SER A 66 18.12 13.63 -6.26
CA SER A 66 18.78 13.17 -7.49
C SER A 66 17.97 13.50 -8.75
N ILE A 67 16.66 13.25 -8.74
CA ILE A 67 15.78 13.50 -9.88
C ILE A 67 15.67 15.00 -10.18
N TRP A 68 15.50 15.83 -9.16
CA TRP A 68 15.16 17.25 -9.35
C TRP A 68 16.36 18.20 -9.29
N GLN A 69 17.43 17.84 -8.57
CA GLN A 69 18.66 18.66 -8.47
C GLN A 69 19.81 18.09 -9.32
N HIS A 70 19.51 17.12 -10.20
CA HIS A 70 20.47 16.47 -11.10
C HIS A 70 21.74 15.96 -10.40
N GLN A 71 21.62 15.55 -9.13
CA GLN A 71 22.72 14.93 -8.38
C GLN A 71 22.82 13.46 -8.77
N PHE A 72 24.05 12.95 -8.89
CA PHE A 72 24.27 11.53 -9.17
C PHE A 72 23.89 10.68 -7.94
N TYR A 73 22.99 9.71 -8.13
CA TYR A 73 22.63 8.76 -7.09
C TYR A 73 23.68 7.63 -7.02
N TYR A 74 24.63 7.75 -6.09
CA TYR A 74 25.77 6.82 -5.96
C TYR A 74 25.45 5.51 -5.24
N LEU A 75 24.28 5.38 -4.59
CA LEU A 75 23.96 4.32 -3.64
C LEU A 75 22.97 3.27 -4.18
N PHE A 76 23.10 2.87 -5.45
CA PHE A 76 22.17 1.91 -6.07
C PHE A 76 22.08 0.56 -5.34
N GLY A 77 23.19 0.08 -4.76
CA GLY A 77 23.19 -1.16 -3.96
C GLY A 77 22.40 -1.04 -2.64
N PHE A 78 22.40 0.14 -2.03
CA PHE A 78 21.65 0.40 -0.80
C PHE A 78 20.13 0.47 -1.09
N LEU A 79 19.75 1.06 -2.22
CA LEU A 79 18.36 1.09 -2.68
C LEU A 79 17.74 -0.32 -2.75
N MET A 80 18.47 -1.27 -3.36
CA MET A 80 18.01 -2.65 -3.49
C MET A 80 17.77 -3.31 -2.13
N LEU A 81 18.66 -3.07 -1.16
CA LEU A 81 18.51 -3.56 0.20
C LEU A 81 17.26 -2.96 0.86
N VAL A 82 17.04 -1.65 0.72
CA VAL A 82 15.89 -0.97 1.30
C VAL A 82 14.58 -1.47 0.70
N VAL A 83 14.53 -1.76 -0.60
CA VAL A 83 13.34 -2.36 -1.25
C VAL A 83 13.03 -3.75 -0.67
N VAL A 84 14.05 -4.55 -0.35
CA VAL A 84 13.86 -5.87 0.29
C VAL A 84 13.30 -5.71 1.71
N ILE A 85 13.88 -4.82 2.52
CA ILE A 85 13.39 -4.55 3.88
C ILE A 85 11.97 -3.99 3.85
N LEU A 86 11.67 -3.10 2.89
CA LEU A 86 10.32 -2.60 2.66
C LEU A 86 9.35 -3.74 2.38
N ALA A 87 9.69 -4.68 1.49
CA ALA A 87 8.81 -5.80 1.17
C ALA A 87 8.52 -6.66 2.41
N VAL A 88 9.54 -6.93 3.24
CA VAL A 88 9.39 -7.69 4.48
C VAL A 88 8.52 -6.95 5.50
N THR A 89 8.78 -5.66 5.73
CA THR A 89 8.00 -4.85 6.69
C THR A 89 6.55 -4.66 6.23
N CYS A 90 6.30 -4.47 4.93
CA CYS A 90 4.94 -4.43 4.38
C CYS A 90 4.19 -5.75 4.60
N ALA A 91 4.87 -6.89 4.43
CA ALA A 91 4.28 -8.21 4.69
C ALA A 91 3.98 -8.41 6.18
N GLU A 92 4.92 -8.09 7.06
CA GLU A 92 4.79 -8.23 8.52
C GLU A 92 3.61 -7.42 9.08
N ILE A 93 3.50 -6.15 8.68
CA ILE A 93 2.44 -5.25 9.17
C ILE A 93 1.08 -5.68 8.66
N SER A 94 0.99 -6.14 7.40
CA SER A 94 -0.25 -6.65 6.83
C SER A 94 -0.72 -7.91 7.57
N ILE A 95 0.19 -8.85 7.85
CA ILE A 95 -0.11 -10.09 8.59
C ILE A 95 -0.55 -9.80 10.02
N THR A 96 0.18 -8.97 10.75
CA THR A 96 -0.12 -8.67 12.17
C THR A 96 -1.46 -7.98 12.34
N LEU A 97 -1.78 -7.00 11.47
CA LEU A 97 -3.07 -6.33 11.52
C LEU A 97 -4.22 -7.24 11.07
N ALA A 98 -4.00 -8.12 10.08
CA ALA A 98 -4.99 -9.12 9.70
C ALA A 98 -5.23 -10.14 10.84
N TYR A 99 -4.18 -10.55 11.55
CA TYR A 99 -4.29 -11.45 12.70
C TYR A 99 -5.11 -10.85 13.85
N PHE A 100 -4.89 -9.59 14.19
CA PHE A 100 -5.71 -8.90 15.18
C PHE A 100 -7.16 -8.76 14.74
N GLN A 101 -7.42 -8.54 13.44
CA GLN A 101 -8.79 -8.52 12.90
C GLN A 101 -9.48 -9.88 13.05
N LEU A 102 -8.80 -10.97 12.68
CA LEU A 102 -9.30 -12.34 12.83
C LEU A 102 -9.60 -12.69 14.30
N THR A 103 -8.82 -12.16 15.24
CA THR A 103 -9.05 -12.37 16.68
C THR A 103 -10.30 -11.63 17.19
N ASN A 104 -10.73 -10.56 16.50
CA ASN A 104 -11.95 -9.81 16.80
C ASN A 104 -13.17 -10.35 16.02
N GLU A 105 -13.08 -11.57 15.47
CA GLU A 105 -14.14 -12.21 14.67
C GLU A 105 -14.53 -11.42 13.39
N ASP A 106 -13.68 -10.49 12.95
CA ASP A 106 -13.84 -9.72 11.72
C ASP A 106 -13.24 -10.48 10.52
N TYR A 107 -14.08 -11.15 9.72
CA TYR A 107 -13.63 -11.91 8.54
C TYR A 107 -13.39 -11.08 7.27
N ASN A 108 -13.58 -9.77 7.32
CA ASN A 108 -13.40 -8.85 6.17
C ASN A 108 -11.93 -8.46 5.91
N TRP A 109 -11.01 -9.43 5.83
CA TRP A 109 -9.56 -9.18 5.80
C TRP A 109 -8.98 -8.84 4.41
N TRP A 110 -9.66 -9.20 3.31
CA TRP A 110 -9.12 -9.07 1.94
C TRP A 110 -8.74 -7.62 1.57
N TRP A 111 -9.69 -6.70 1.59
CA TRP A 111 -9.42 -5.30 1.22
C TRP A 111 -8.59 -4.58 2.28
N ARG A 112 -8.80 -4.90 3.55
CA ARG A 112 -8.11 -4.26 4.68
C ARG A 112 -6.61 -4.56 4.63
N SER A 113 -6.21 -5.80 4.36
CA SER A 113 -4.79 -6.18 4.25
C SER A 113 -4.07 -5.46 3.10
N PHE A 114 -4.74 -5.26 1.97
CA PHE A 114 -4.24 -4.45 0.85
C PHE A 114 -4.07 -2.98 1.23
N PHE A 115 -5.13 -2.34 1.76
CA PHE A 115 -5.09 -0.91 2.10
C PHE A 115 -4.08 -0.60 3.21
N THR A 116 -3.89 -1.50 4.18
CA THR A 116 -2.94 -1.34 5.28
C THR A 116 -1.49 -1.13 4.82
N SER A 117 -1.07 -1.83 3.77
CA SER A 117 0.28 -1.68 3.22
C SER A 117 0.36 -0.58 2.16
N ALA A 118 -0.75 -0.33 1.43
CA ALA A 118 -0.86 0.74 0.44
C ALA A 118 -0.85 2.16 1.05
N THR A 119 -1.28 2.35 2.30
CA THR A 119 -1.28 3.68 2.98
C THR A 119 0.11 4.30 3.07
N SER A 120 1.18 3.50 3.06
CA SER A 120 2.56 3.98 2.98
C SER A 120 2.81 4.91 1.78
N ALA A 121 2.15 4.66 0.65
CA ALA A 121 2.23 5.51 -0.55
C ALA A 121 1.60 6.90 -0.36
N LEU A 122 0.59 7.01 0.50
CA LEU A 122 -0.04 8.29 0.83
C LEU A 122 0.98 9.18 1.54
N TYR A 123 1.78 8.63 2.45
CA TYR A 123 2.86 9.36 3.10
C TYR A 123 3.94 9.82 2.11
N ILE A 124 4.26 9.00 1.10
CA ILE A 124 5.16 9.39 0.00
C ILE A 124 4.60 10.59 -0.77
N PHE A 125 3.31 10.54 -1.13
CA PHE A 125 2.67 11.64 -1.84
C PHE A 125 2.66 12.92 -1.00
N LEU A 126 2.31 12.82 0.29
CA LEU A 126 2.31 13.97 1.21
C LEU A 126 3.72 14.56 1.38
N TYR A 127 4.75 13.70 1.47
CA TYR A 127 6.14 14.14 1.50
C TYR A 127 6.53 14.89 0.21
N SER A 128 6.07 14.43 -0.96
CA SER A 128 6.33 15.13 -2.22
C SER A 128 5.72 16.53 -2.26
N VAL A 129 4.55 16.73 -1.64
CA VAL A 129 3.91 18.05 -1.49
C VAL A 129 4.78 18.94 -0.60
N MET A 130 5.21 18.44 0.56
CA MET A 130 6.11 19.18 1.47
C MET A 130 7.45 19.53 0.82
N TYR A 131 8.02 18.61 0.03
CA TYR A 131 9.26 18.81 -0.69
C TYR A 131 9.14 19.94 -1.73
N TYR A 132 8.01 20.02 -2.44
CA TYR A 132 7.73 21.09 -3.39
C TYR A 132 7.81 22.47 -2.73
N PHE A 133 7.12 22.66 -1.60
CA PHE A 133 7.06 23.96 -0.93
C PHE A 133 8.38 24.37 -0.24
N THR A 134 9.17 23.41 0.22
CA THR A 134 10.39 23.71 1.00
C THR A 134 11.66 23.80 0.15
N ARG A 135 11.74 23.05 -0.95
CA ARG A 135 12.97 22.89 -1.74
C ARG A 135 12.86 23.34 -3.18
N MET A 136 11.67 23.37 -3.77
CA MET A 136 11.54 23.70 -5.20
C MET A 136 11.29 25.18 -5.44
N GLN A 137 12.11 25.76 -6.31
CA GLN A 137 11.95 27.13 -6.82
C GLN A 137 11.30 27.14 -8.22
N ILE A 138 10.29 26.29 -8.44
CA ILE A 138 9.59 26.23 -9.73
C ILE A 138 8.49 27.31 -9.72
N GLY A 139 8.73 28.43 -10.40
CA GLY A 139 7.79 29.55 -10.49
C GLY A 139 6.66 29.38 -11.51
N HIS A 140 6.70 28.35 -12.35
CA HIS A 140 5.79 28.18 -13.48
C HIS A 140 4.70 27.13 -13.20
N TYR A 141 3.44 27.45 -13.46
CA TYR A 141 2.29 26.56 -13.26
C TYR A 141 2.42 25.20 -13.96
N VAL A 142 2.92 25.18 -15.19
CA VAL A 142 3.08 23.94 -15.98
C VAL A 142 4.11 23.02 -15.34
N GLY A 143 5.19 23.56 -14.77
CA GLY A 143 6.21 22.77 -14.07
C GLY A 143 5.67 22.14 -12.78
N ALA A 144 4.82 22.87 -12.05
CA ALA A 144 4.14 22.34 -10.87
C ALA A 144 3.20 21.18 -11.22
N LEU A 145 2.41 21.31 -12.29
CA LEU A 145 1.50 20.27 -12.76
C LEU A 145 2.26 18.99 -13.14
N LEU A 146 3.38 19.12 -13.87
CA LEU A 146 4.22 17.99 -14.25
C LEU A 146 4.83 17.31 -13.02
N TYR A 147 5.36 18.09 -12.06
CA TYR A 147 5.91 17.56 -10.81
C TYR A 147 4.88 16.71 -10.07
N PHE A 148 3.69 17.26 -9.81
CA PHE A 148 2.64 16.54 -9.11
C PHE A 148 2.15 15.33 -9.90
N GLY A 149 2.08 15.41 -11.23
CA GLY A 149 1.76 14.28 -12.09
C GLY A 149 2.76 13.13 -11.96
N TYR A 150 4.07 13.41 -12.00
CA TYR A 150 5.10 12.39 -11.81
C TYR A 150 5.03 11.77 -10.40
N MET A 151 4.90 12.60 -9.37
CA MET A 151 4.81 12.12 -7.99
C MET A 151 3.57 11.27 -7.76
N PHE A 152 2.43 11.64 -8.35
CA PHE A 152 1.20 10.86 -8.28
C PHE A 152 1.35 9.48 -8.91
N VAL A 153 1.97 9.38 -10.09
CA VAL A 153 2.21 8.10 -10.76
C VAL A 153 3.17 7.22 -9.95
N ILE A 154 4.24 7.80 -9.39
CA ILE A 154 5.20 7.09 -8.54
C ILE A 154 4.50 6.57 -7.28
N SER A 155 3.76 7.42 -6.56
CA SER A 155 3.03 7.00 -5.36
C SER A 155 1.98 5.94 -5.67
N TYR A 156 1.24 6.08 -6.78
CA TYR A 156 0.23 5.11 -7.17
C TYR A 156 0.84 3.74 -7.48
N THR A 157 1.95 3.71 -8.21
CA THR A 157 2.67 2.46 -8.50
C THR A 157 3.20 1.81 -7.23
N PHE A 158 3.73 2.62 -6.31
CA PHE A 158 4.19 2.14 -5.01
C PHE A 158 3.04 1.57 -4.17
N ALA A 159 1.87 2.22 -4.16
CA ALA A 159 0.67 1.75 -3.45
C ALA A 159 0.23 0.37 -3.93
N LEU A 160 0.24 0.15 -5.26
CA LEU A 160 -0.11 -1.14 -5.84
C LEU A 160 0.92 -2.22 -5.50
N LEU A 161 2.21 -1.88 -5.55
CA LEU A 161 3.29 -2.83 -5.26
C LEU A 161 3.29 -3.24 -3.78
N SER A 162 3.27 -2.27 -2.86
CA SER A 162 3.24 -2.56 -1.42
C SER A 162 1.94 -3.26 -1.02
N GLY A 163 0.81 -2.81 -1.57
CA GLY A 163 -0.51 -3.41 -1.41
C GLY A 163 -0.55 -4.89 -1.85
N ALA A 164 0.01 -5.19 -3.02
CA ALA A 164 0.05 -6.56 -3.54
C ALA A 164 0.93 -7.50 -2.70
N ILE A 165 2.07 -7.00 -2.20
CA ILE A 165 2.95 -7.76 -1.31
C ILE A 165 2.22 -8.07 0.01
N GLY A 166 1.59 -7.07 0.63
CA GLY A 166 0.85 -7.24 1.88
C GLY A 166 -0.33 -8.21 1.74
N PHE A 167 -1.12 -8.06 0.66
CA PHE A 167 -2.24 -8.97 0.37
C PHE A 167 -1.76 -10.41 0.14
N SER A 168 -0.72 -10.61 -0.67
CA SER A 168 -0.20 -11.95 -0.97
C SER A 168 0.33 -12.65 0.28
N ALA A 169 1.03 -11.91 1.14
CA ALA A 169 1.56 -12.42 2.40
C ALA A 169 0.43 -12.83 3.37
N THR A 170 -0.57 -11.96 3.54
CA THR A 170 -1.73 -12.23 4.38
C THR A 170 -2.54 -13.41 3.86
N PHE A 171 -2.74 -13.53 2.55
CA PHE A 171 -3.45 -14.65 1.94
C PHE A 171 -2.78 -16.00 2.23
N LEU A 172 -1.45 -16.08 2.10
CA LEU A 172 -0.68 -17.29 2.42
C LEU A 172 -0.75 -17.62 3.92
N PHE A 173 -0.67 -16.61 4.78
CA PHE A 173 -0.74 -16.77 6.22
C PHE A 173 -2.11 -17.32 6.66
N VAL A 174 -3.20 -16.72 6.18
CA VAL A 174 -4.57 -17.15 6.48
C VAL A 174 -4.79 -18.61 6.07
N ARG A 175 -4.36 -18.99 4.85
CA ARG A 175 -4.45 -20.37 4.38
C ARG A 175 -3.67 -21.35 5.26
N THR A 176 -2.53 -20.91 5.79
CA THR A 176 -1.69 -21.73 6.67
C THR A 176 -2.37 -21.97 8.02
N ILE A 177 -2.98 -20.93 8.62
CA ILE A 177 -3.73 -21.07 9.87
C ILE A 177 -4.91 -22.02 9.69
N TYR A 178 -5.80 -21.75 8.73
CA TYR A 178 -6.99 -22.58 8.52
C TYR A 178 -6.66 -24.02 8.12
N GLY A 179 -5.56 -24.25 7.38
CA GLY A 179 -5.09 -25.59 7.05
C GLY A 179 -4.46 -26.36 8.22
N SER A 180 -4.04 -25.66 9.28
CA SER A 180 -3.45 -26.26 10.48
C SER A 180 -4.48 -26.67 11.54
N ILE A 181 -5.70 -26.16 11.45
CA ILE A 181 -6.82 -26.55 12.31
C ILE A 181 -7.23 -27.96 11.91
N LYS A 182 -6.67 -28.95 12.61
CA LYS A 182 -7.17 -30.32 12.57
C LYS A 182 -8.50 -30.34 13.32
N ILE A 183 -9.54 -30.78 12.62
CA ILE A 183 -10.82 -31.14 13.21
C ILE A 183 -10.56 -32.47 13.93
N ASP A 184 -10.21 -32.40 15.21
CA ASP A 184 -10.34 -33.54 16.15
C ASP A 184 -11.71 -33.47 16.84
#